data_AF-A0A0E4GWI3-F1
#
_entry.id   AF-A0A0E4GWI3-F1
#
_cell.length_a   1.000
_cell.length_b   1.000
_cell.length_c   1.000
_cell.angle_alpha   90.00
_cell.angle_beta   90.00
_cell.angle_gamma   90.00
#
_symmetry.space_group_name_H-M   'P 1'
#
loop_
_entity.id
_entity.type
_entity.pdbx_description
1 polymer ?
#
loop_
_entity_poly.entity_id
_entity_poly.type
_entity_poly.pdbx_seq_one_letter_code
_entity_poly.pdbx_strand_id
1 'polypeptide(L)'
;MNYPQQWPPPQPPQYPQPWPPPYPQPYPPPPYSPPPAPRKTNRALIVVLSIAAIVLLVPAAIIGFFVVRDIARDGRGESRKAASITDFNAVCDGGSISNAATYAKPYQIVAFAPDDEPNPMREMTDTHWSEVLLDSRADYRANPDDFRSVNVVACLTRKSETEVKSLTCDFKTDTGEHVSVDYYAVQYNIELREAKTGKQIEQLGTVDGPAASCPFLLWVNKRERKAYAGPDHAAVDAKLAEFAHG
;
A
#
# COMPACT_ATOMS: atom_id res chain seq x y z
N MET A 1 -1.18 -72.60 12.36
CA MET A 1 -2.16 -72.84 11.27
C MET A 1 -2.03 -71.69 10.28
N ASN A 2 -1.77 -72.05 9.02
CA ASN A 2 -1.81 -71.32 7.74
C ASN A 2 -2.01 -69.78 7.72
N TYR A 3 -1.03 -69.09 7.12
CA TYR A 3 -1.19 -67.77 6.49
C TYR A 3 -1.80 -67.93 5.08
N PRO A 4 -2.85 -67.19 4.70
CA PRO A 4 -3.27 -67.11 3.31
C PRO A 4 -2.49 -66.05 2.52
N GLN A 5 -2.07 -66.49 1.34
CA GLN A 5 -1.33 -65.83 0.27
C GLN A 5 -1.94 -64.50 -0.22
N GLN A 6 -1.09 -63.48 -0.37
CA GLN A 6 -1.36 -62.25 -1.12
C GLN A 6 -1.18 -62.50 -2.62
N TRP A 7 -2.18 -62.08 -3.42
CA TRP A 7 -2.13 -62.11 -4.88
C TRP A 7 -1.55 -60.80 -5.43
N PRO A 8 -0.69 -60.83 -6.47
CA PRO A 8 -0.20 -59.62 -7.13
C PRO A 8 -1.26 -59.00 -8.07
N PRO A 9 -1.23 -57.67 -8.27
CA PRO A 9 -2.20 -56.96 -9.10
C PRO A 9 -1.99 -57.22 -10.62
N PRO A 10 -3.07 -57.24 -11.42
CA PRO A 10 -2.99 -57.51 -12.86
C PRO A 10 -2.39 -56.33 -13.65
N GLN A 11 -1.56 -56.67 -14.65
CA GLN A 11 -0.96 -55.72 -15.60
C GLN A 11 -1.95 -55.32 -16.72
N PRO A 12 -1.87 -54.08 -17.23
CA PRO A 12 -2.74 -53.60 -18.31
C PRO A 12 -2.36 -54.17 -19.69
N PRO A 13 -3.33 -54.33 -20.61
CA PRO A 13 -3.13 -54.97 -21.91
C PRO A 13 -2.33 -54.11 -22.89
N GLN A 14 -1.38 -54.73 -23.60
CA GLN A 14 -0.65 -54.15 -24.72
C GLN A 14 -1.49 -54.23 -26.00
N TYR A 15 -1.66 -53.09 -26.68
CA TYR A 15 -2.32 -53.01 -27.99
C TYR A 15 -1.31 -53.24 -29.14
N PRO A 16 -1.72 -53.92 -30.22
CA PRO A 16 -0.84 -54.26 -31.34
C PRO A 16 -0.48 -53.06 -32.22
N GLN A 17 0.77 -53.04 -32.67
CA GLN A 17 1.36 -52.06 -33.59
C GLN A 17 0.86 -52.27 -35.04
N PRO A 18 0.35 -51.23 -35.74
CA PRO A 18 0.04 -51.29 -37.17
C PRO A 18 1.31 -51.25 -38.05
N TRP A 19 1.30 -52.05 -39.12
CA TRP A 19 2.36 -52.19 -40.12
C TRP A 19 2.65 -50.89 -40.92
N PRO A 20 3.89 -50.68 -41.39
CA PRO A 20 4.26 -49.49 -42.15
C PRO A 20 3.73 -49.51 -43.60
N PRO A 21 3.30 -48.35 -44.15
CA PRO A 21 2.83 -48.23 -45.52
C PRO A 21 3.98 -48.19 -46.57
N PRO A 22 3.68 -48.49 -47.86
CA PRO A 22 4.68 -48.63 -48.92
C PRO A 22 5.29 -47.30 -49.37
N TYR A 23 6.53 -47.35 -49.83
CA TYR A 23 7.33 -46.22 -50.33
C TYR A 23 6.65 -45.49 -51.51
N PRO A 24 6.61 -44.13 -51.52
CA PRO A 24 6.06 -43.36 -52.63
C PRO A 24 7.00 -43.32 -53.85
N GLN A 25 6.42 -43.45 -55.04
CA GLN A 25 7.05 -43.25 -56.34
C GLN A 25 7.44 -41.78 -56.56
N PRO A 26 8.52 -41.49 -57.31
CA PRO A 26 8.98 -40.12 -57.51
C PRO A 26 8.09 -39.38 -58.53
N TYR A 27 7.51 -38.26 -58.10
CA TYR A 27 6.79 -37.32 -58.97
C TYR A 27 7.77 -36.36 -59.66
N PRO A 28 7.50 -35.95 -60.91
CA PRO A 28 8.32 -34.99 -61.65
C PRO A 28 8.29 -33.59 -60.99
N PRO A 29 9.37 -32.81 -61.08
CA PRO A 29 9.43 -31.48 -60.46
C PRO A 29 8.41 -30.53 -61.10
N PRO A 30 7.72 -29.70 -60.29
CA PRO A 30 6.78 -28.72 -60.80
C PRO A 30 7.50 -27.60 -61.57
N PRO A 31 6.82 -26.98 -62.55
CA PRO A 31 7.37 -25.86 -63.32
C PRO A 31 7.68 -24.65 -62.42
N TYR A 32 8.80 -24.00 -62.69
CA TYR A 32 9.32 -22.88 -61.91
C TYR A 32 8.42 -21.64 -62.08
N SER A 33 7.77 -21.21 -61.01
CA SER A 33 7.06 -19.93 -60.94
C SER A 33 8.07 -18.78 -60.82
N PRO A 34 7.95 -17.68 -61.59
CA PRO A 34 8.80 -16.52 -61.37
C PRO A 34 8.57 -15.93 -59.97
N PRO A 35 9.61 -15.40 -59.30
CA PRO A 35 9.47 -14.86 -57.96
C PRO A 35 8.49 -13.66 -57.95
N PRO A 36 7.63 -13.53 -56.93
CA PRO A 36 6.72 -12.40 -56.82
C PRO A 36 7.51 -11.10 -56.68
N ALA A 37 7.07 -10.07 -57.41
CA ALA A 37 7.70 -8.74 -57.38
C ALA A 37 7.78 -8.21 -55.93
N PRO A 38 8.87 -7.53 -55.55
CA PRO A 38 9.05 -7.03 -54.19
C PRO A 38 7.96 -5.99 -53.88
N ARG A 39 7.11 -6.29 -52.89
CA ARG A 39 6.13 -5.33 -52.36
C ARG A 39 6.89 -4.20 -51.66
N LYS A 40 6.80 -3.00 -52.21
CA LYS A 40 7.35 -1.78 -51.62
C LYS A 40 6.50 -1.38 -50.41
N THR A 41 6.77 -2.00 -49.26
CA THR A 41 6.14 -1.60 -48.00
C THR A 41 6.76 -0.27 -47.58
N ASN A 42 5.94 0.77 -47.38
CA ASN A 42 6.37 2.06 -46.84
C ASN A 42 6.71 1.91 -45.36
N ARG A 43 7.78 1.18 -45.05
CA ARG A 43 8.24 0.89 -43.68
C ARG A 43 8.44 2.19 -42.90
N ALA A 44 8.88 3.26 -43.57
CA ALA A 44 8.99 4.59 -42.98
C ALA A 44 7.63 5.17 -42.53
N LEU A 45 6.56 5.01 -43.32
CA LEU A 45 5.22 5.48 -42.96
C LEU A 45 4.66 4.68 -41.77
N ILE A 46 4.88 3.37 -41.75
CA ILE A 46 4.45 2.51 -40.65
C ILE A 46 5.20 2.90 -39.37
N VAL A 47 6.52 3.10 -39.43
CA VAL A 47 7.32 3.52 -38.28
C VAL A 47 6.87 4.87 -37.74
N VAL A 48 6.61 5.86 -38.61
CA VAL A 48 6.14 7.19 -38.18
C VAL A 48 4.76 7.11 -37.53
N LEU A 49 3.82 6.36 -38.12
CA LEU A 49 2.49 6.17 -37.53
C LEU A 49 2.55 5.43 -36.19
N SER A 50 3.41 4.41 -36.07
CA SER A 50 3.61 3.69 -34.81
C SER A 50 4.17 4.60 -33.72
N ILE A 51 5.18 5.43 -34.03
CA ILE A 51 5.75 6.36 -33.05
C ILE A 51 4.71 7.41 -32.64
N ALA A 52 3.96 7.98 -33.58
CA ALA A 52 2.92 8.96 -33.26
C ALA A 52 1.81 8.35 -32.38
N ALA A 53 1.39 7.12 -32.67
CA ALA A 53 0.41 6.40 -31.84
C ALA A 53 0.95 6.13 -30.43
N ILE A 54 2.21 5.74 -30.27
CA ILE A 54 2.83 5.50 -28.96
C ILE A 54 2.92 6.80 -28.16
N VAL A 55 3.35 7.90 -28.78
CA VAL A 55 3.48 9.21 -28.12
C VAL A 55 2.13 9.76 -27.66
N LEU A 56 1.04 9.41 -28.33
CA LEU A 56 -0.31 9.84 -27.92
C LEU A 56 -0.95 8.89 -26.91
N LEU A 57 -0.86 7.58 -27.15
CA LEU A 57 -1.57 6.58 -26.34
C LEU A 57 -0.88 6.30 -25.01
N VAL A 58 0.46 6.32 -24.96
CA VAL A 58 1.18 5.99 -23.73
C VAL A 58 0.97 7.05 -22.65
N PRO A 59 1.09 8.37 -22.89
CA PRO A 59 0.80 9.38 -21.86
C PRO A 59 -0.67 9.36 -21.44
N ALA A 60 -1.61 9.22 -22.39
CA ALA A 60 -3.03 9.14 -22.08
C ALA A 60 -3.38 7.90 -21.24
N ALA A 61 -2.78 6.75 -21.55
CA ALA A 61 -2.95 5.53 -20.78
C ALA A 61 -2.28 5.63 -19.39
N ILE A 62 -1.13 6.28 -19.28
CA ILE A 62 -0.46 6.52 -17.99
C ILE A 62 -1.33 7.43 -17.12
N ILE A 63 -1.77 8.58 -17.64
CA ILE A 63 -2.63 9.52 -16.92
C ILE A 63 -3.95 8.83 -16.55
N GLY A 64 -4.60 8.14 -17.50
CA GLY A 64 -5.81 7.38 -17.25
C GLY A 64 -5.63 6.29 -16.19
N PHE A 65 -4.50 5.57 -16.21
CA PHE A 65 -4.19 4.54 -15.22
C PHE A 65 -3.94 5.11 -13.83
N PHE A 66 -3.25 6.24 -13.70
CA PHE A 66 -3.06 6.92 -12.42
C PHE A 66 -4.37 7.47 -11.86
N VAL A 67 -5.19 8.12 -12.69
CA VAL A 67 -6.51 8.63 -12.29
C VAL A 67 -7.46 7.50 -11.89
N VAL A 68 -7.49 6.40 -12.65
CA VAL A 68 -8.30 5.22 -12.30
C VAL A 68 -7.80 4.53 -11.03
N ARG A 69 -6.48 4.54 -10.77
CA ARG A 69 -5.93 4.00 -9.52
C ARG A 69 -6.26 4.85 -8.30
N ASP A 70 -6.28 6.17 -8.42
CA ASP A 70 -6.74 7.05 -7.33
C ASP A 70 -8.22 6.78 -7.02
N ILE A 71 -9.07 6.74 -8.05
CA ILE A 71 -10.50 6.43 -7.88
C ILE A 71 -10.70 5.03 -7.27
N ALA A 72 -9.88 4.04 -7.67
CA ALA A 72 -9.96 2.68 -7.13
C ALA A 72 -9.36 2.52 -5.73
N ARG A 73 -8.49 3.44 -5.29
CA ARG A 73 -7.97 3.48 -3.91
C ARG A 73 -8.92 4.21 -2.97
N ASP A 74 -9.59 5.25 -3.46
CA ASP A 74 -10.54 6.06 -2.70
C ASP A 74 -11.89 5.34 -2.43
N GLY A 75 -12.11 4.15 -3.01
CA GLY A 75 -13.38 3.42 -2.93
C GLY A 75 -13.34 2.09 -2.18
N ARG A 76 -12.27 1.76 -1.46
CA ARG A 76 -12.16 0.46 -0.75
C ARG A 76 -12.65 0.46 0.69
N GLY A 77 -12.68 1.61 1.36
CA GLY A 77 -13.18 1.69 2.73
C GLY A 77 -14.67 1.95 2.80
N GLU A 78 -15.32 1.36 3.80
CA GLU A 78 -16.75 1.57 4.06
C GLU A 78 -16.99 2.98 4.63
N SER A 79 -18.09 3.61 4.21
CA SER A 79 -18.55 4.85 4.82
C SER A 79 -19.22 4.55 6.16
N ARG A 80 -18.71 5.12 7.26
CA ARG A 80 -19.27 4.93 8.61
C ARG A 80 -19.69 6.24 9.28
N LYS A 81 -20.28 6.15 10.47
CA LYS A 81 -20.52 7.30 11.35
C LYS A 81 -19.48 7.28 12.47
N ALA A 82 -18.84 8.42 12.72
CA ALA A 82 -17.98 8.61 13.86
C ALA A 82 -18.82 8.82 15.13
N ALA A 83 -18.38 8.20 16.22
CA ALA A 83 -18.80 8.46 17.59
C ALA A 83 -17.74 9.24 18.39
N SER A 84 -16.51 9.32 17.87
CA SER A 84 -15.36 9.99 18.48
C SER A 84 -14.36 10.47 17.43
N ILE A 85 -13.35 11.24 17.86
CA ILE A 85 -12.25 11.69 16.98
C ILE A 85 -11.41 10.51 16.46
N THR A 86 -11.22 9.46 17.25
CA THR A 86 -10.44 8.28 16.87
C THR A 86 -11.07 7.53 15.70
N ASP A 87 -12.39 7.59 15.53
CA ASP A 87 -13.08 6.93 14.41
C ASP A 87 -12.69 7.50 13.03
N PHE A 88 -12.05 8.67 12.99
CA PHE A 88 -11.55 9.24 11.74
C PHE A 88 -10.32 8.52 11.19
N ASN A 89 -9.70 7.62 11.97
CA ASN A 89 -8.60 6.79 11.49
C ASN A 89 -8.99 5.92 10.28
N ALA A 90 -10.26 5.53 10.14
CA ALA A 90 -10.74 4.78 8.97
C ALA A 90 -10.57 5.53 7.65
N VAL A 91 -10.43 6.85 7.67
CA VAL A 91 -10.11 7.63 6.47
C VAL A 91 -8.70 7.28 5.97
N CYS A 92 -7.77 6.95 6.86
CA CYS A 92 -6.42 6.52 6.51
C CYS A 92 -6.37 5.09 5.95
N ASP A 93 -7.41 4.29 6.18
CA ASP A 93 -7.62 2.99 5.54
C ASP A 93 -8.39 3.10 4.20
N GLY A 94 -8.66 4.32 3.74
CA GLY A 94 -9.39 4.59 2.50
C GLY A 94 -10.92 4.58 2.66
N GLY A 95 -11.43 4.68 3.88
CA GLY A 95 -12.86 4.86 4.19
C GLY A 95 -13.29 6.32 4.27
N SER A 96 -14.51 6.53 4.76
CA SER A 96 -15.08 7.87 4.90
C SER A 96 -16.03 8.00 6.10
N ILE A 97 -16.22 9.22 6.60
CA ILE A 97 -17.06 9.52 7.77
C ILE A 97 -18.26 10.35 7.36
N SER A 98 -19.41 9.70 7.21
CA SER A 98 -20.65 10.32 6.68
C SER A 98 -21.18 11.51 7.49
N ASN A 99 -20.90 11.56 8.80
CA ASN A 99 -21.29 12.65 9.71
C ASN A 99 -20.17 13.66 9.98
N ALA A 100 -19.06 13.60 9.24
CA ALA A 100 -18.04 14.64 9.23
C ALA A 100 -18.54 15.92 8.57
N ALA A 101 -17.88 17.03 8.87
CA ALA A 101 -18.14 18.30 8.21
C ALA A 101 -17.75 18.24 6.73
N THR A 102 -18.42 19.07 5.93
CA THR A 102 -18.06 19.24 4.52
C THR A 102 -16.67 19.89 4.44
N TYR A 103 -15.86 19.45 3.49
CA TYR A 103 -14.55 20.03 3.22
C TYR A 103 -14.68 21.52 2.84
N ALA A 104 -14.22 22.39 3.74
CA ALA A 104 -14.24 23.85 3.59
C ALA A 104 -13.36 24.51 4.66
N LYS A 105 -12.92 25.75 4.44
CA LYS A 105 -12.30 26.56 5.50
C LYS A 105 -13.37 27.04 6.52
N PRO A 106 -13.03 27.21 7.81
CA PRO A 106 -11.76 26.81 8.43
C PRO A 106 -11.63 25.28 8.51
N TYR A 107 -10.42 24.78 8.32
CA TYR A 107 -10.17 23.34 8.43
C TYR A 107 -10.15 22.91 9.89
N GLN A 108 -10.65 21.71 10.14
CA GLN A 108 -10.58 21.02 11.43
C GLN A 108 -9.92 19.67 11.15
N ILE A 109 -8.64 19.62 11.50
CA ILE A 109 -7.70 18.57 11.12
C ILE A 109 -7.47 17.65 12.32
N VAL A 110 -7.53 16.35 12.07
CA VAL A 110 -6.99 15.31 12.95
C VAL A 110 -5.88 14.57 12.21
N ALA A 111 -4.82 14.19 12.92
CA ALA A 111 -3.67 13.50 12.35
C ALA A 111 -3.49 12.11 12.97
N PHE A 112 -3.15 11.13 12.14
CA PHE A 112 -2.91 9.75 12.58
C PHE A 112 -1.60 9.23 12.01
N ALA A 113 -0.86 8.50 12.83
CA ALA A 113 0.33 7.76 12.43
C ALA A 113 0.12 6.26 12.69
N PRO A 114 0.91 5.38 12.05
CA PRO A 114 0.81 3.96 12.33
C PRO A 114 1.15 3.71 13.79
N ASP A 115 0.25 3.04 14.48
CA ASP A 115 0.55 2.44 15.76
C ASP A 115 1.40 1.19 15.47
N ASP A 116 2.57 1.05 16.09
CA ASP A 116 3.37 -0.18 15.99
C ASP A 116 3.39 -0.95 17.31
N GLU A 117 2.73 -0.40 18.34
CA GLU A 117 2.77 -1.01 19.65
C GLU A 117 2.04 -2.35 19.57
N PRO A 118 2.70 -3.45 19.99
CA PRO A 118 2.10 -4.76 20.04
C PRO A 118 1.08 -4.78 21.16
N ASN A 119 -0.16 -4.44 20.83
CA ASN A 119 -1.30 -4.55 21.71
C ASN A 119 -2.06 -5.86 21.38
N PRO A 120 -2.21 -6.81 22.34
CA PRO A 120 -2.95 -8.05 22.10
C PRO A 120 -4.44 -7.81 21.76
N MET A 121 -4.98 -6.63 22.07
CA MET A 121 -6.34 -6.24 21.72
C MET A 121 -6.45 -5.72 20.27
N ARG A 122 -5.32 -5.44 19.62
CA ARG A 122 -5.25 -4.84 18.27
C ARG A 122 -5.68 -5.79 17.17
N GLU A 123 -5.38 -7.08 17.32
CA GLU A 123 -5.89 -8.14 16.44
C GLU A 123 -7.43 -8.25 16.52
N MET A 124 -8.04 -7.75 17.59
CA MET A 124 -9.49 -7.76 17.78
C MET A 124 -10.16 -6.45 17.32
N THR A 125 -9.47 -5.31 17.38
CA THR A 125 -10.05 -3.99 17.08
C THR A 125 -9.64 -3.40 15.73
N ASP A 126 -8.76 -4.08 14.97
CA ASP A 126 -8.22 -3.63 13.66
C ASP A 126 -7.65 -2.20 13.71
N THR A 127 -7.24 -1.75 14.91
CA THR A 127 -6.83 -0.36 15.15
C THR A 127 -5.33 -0.25 14.90
N HIS A 128 -4.96 0.22 13.71
CA HIS A 128 -3.57 0.33 13.28
C HIS A 128 -2.99 1.75 13.34
N TRP A 129 -3.74 2.66 13.95
CA TRP A 129 -3.49 4.09 13.92
C TRP A 129 -3.52 4.67 15.33
N SER A 130 -2.54 5.51 15.63
CA SER A 130 -2.48 6.36 16.82
C SER A 130 -2.66 7.82 16.42
N GLU A 131 -3.35 8.59 17.25
CA GLU A 131 -3.50 10.03 17.03
C GLU A 131 -2.13 10.72 17.23
N VAL A 132 -1.77 11.58 16.29
CA VAL A 132 -0.59 12.46 16.44
C VAL A 132 -1.03 13.69 17.21
N LEU A 133 -0.35 13.97 18.32
CA LEU A 133 -0.64 15.13 19.15
C LEU A 133 -0.24 16.41 18.43
N LEU A 134 -1.25 17.16 17.97
CA LEU A 134 -1.09 18.51 17.43
C LEU A 134 -1.10 19.55 18.55
N ASP A 135 -0.55 20.74 18.29
CA ASP A 135 -0.57 21.85 19.24
C ASP A 135 -2.02 22.12 19.70
N SER A 136 -2.24 22.00 21.01
CA SER A 136 -3.53 22.25 21.65
C SER A 136 -4.12 23.64 21.36
N ARG A 137 -3.29 24.62 20.96
CA ARG A 137 -3.67 26.00 20.66
C ARG A 137 -3.87 26.26 19.16
N ALA A 138 -3.56 25.29 18.30
CA ALA A 138 -3.78 25.42 16.87
C ALA A 138 -5.27 25.55 16.56
N ASP A 139 -5.63 26.57 15.79
CA ASP A 139 -7.00 26.84 15.35
C ASP A 139 -7.50 25.83 14.31
N TYR A 140 -6.58 25.21 13.58
CA TYR A 140 -6.85 24.14 12.62
C TYR A 140 -7.01 22.77 13.26
N ARG A 141 -6.63 22.59 14.53
CA ARG A 141 -6.76 21.30 15.23
C ARG A 141 -8.23 21.05 15.55
N ALA A 142 -8.74 19.87 15.20
CA ALA A 142 -10.09 19.49 15.56
C ALA A 142 -10.29 19.39 17.08
N ASN A 143 -11.42 19.90 17.57
CA ASN A 143 -11.81 19.74 18.96
C ASN A 143 -12.36 18.31 19.21
N PRO A 144 -11.78 17.53 20.14
CA PRO A 144 -12.28 16.18 20.47
C PRO A 144 -13.75 16.16 20.92
N ASP A 145 -14.21 17.22 21.60
CA ASP A 145 -15.59 17.34 22.08
C ASP A 145 -16.57 17.72 20.95
N ASP A 146 -16.05 18.22 19.82
CA ASP A 146 -16.80 18.52 18.60
C ASP A 146 -16.21 17.78 17.40
N PHE A 147 -16.01 16.47 17.54
CA PHE A 147 -15.44 15.61 16.50
C PHE A 147 -16.20 15.65 15.16
N ARG A 148 -17.44 16.13 15.13
CA ARG A 148 -18.22 16.27 13.88
C ARG A 148 -17.76 17.45 13.04
N SER A 149 -17.05 18.40 13.63
CA SER A 149 -16.45 19.53 12.92
C SER A 149 -15.28 19.14 12.03
N VAL A 150 -14.66 17.96 12.26
CA VAL A 150 -13.54 17.43 11.46
C VAL A 150 -13.95 17.37 9.99
N ASN A 151 -13.12 17.94 9.13
CA ASN A 151 -13.30 17.90 7.68
C ASN A 151 -12.05 17.47 6.91
N VAL A 152 -10.89 17.40 7.57
CA VAL A 152 -9.62 16.93 6.99
C VAL A 152 -8.98 15.92 7.93
N VAL A 153 -8.43 14.85 7.36
CA VAL A 153 -7.63 13.86 8.09
C VAL A 153 -6.24 13.82 7.47
N ALA A 154 -5.22 13.96 8.31
CA ALA A 154 -3.82 13.79 7.94
C ALA A 154 -3.37 12.36 8.27
N CYS A 155 -3.09 11.58 7.23
CA CYS A 155 -2.70 10.19 7.33
C CYS A 155 -1.19 10.05 7.10
N LEU A 156 -0.47 9.70 8.16
CA LEU A 156 0.97 9.53 8.11
C LEU A 156 1.33 8.08 7.76
N THR A 157 2.21 7.88 6.79
CA THR A 157 2.66 6.53 6.42
C THR A 157 4.17 6.42 6.56
N ARG A 158 4.64 5.43 7.31
CA ARG A 158 6.08 5.16 7.47
C ARG A 158 6.71 4.79 6.14
N LYS A 159 7.88 5.35 5.87
CA LYS A 159 8.73 5.03 4.73
C LYS A 159 9.77 3.99 5.12
N SER A 160 9.48 2.71 4.87
CA SER A 160 10.34 1.60 5.28
C SER A 160 11.74 1.66 4.66
N GLU A 161 11.90 2.31 3.50
CA GLU A 161 13.19 2.53 2.85
C GLU A 161 14.10 3.53 3.58
N THR A 162 13.57 4.24 4.57
CA THR A 162 14.31 5.25 5.35
C THR A 162 14.68 4.78 6.76
N GLU A 163 14.42 3.52 7.08
CA GLU A 163 14.70 2.95 8.39
C GLU A 163 16.21 2.90 8.68
N VAL A 164 16.61 3.57 9.77
CA VAL A 164 17.99 3.57 10.27
C VAL A 164 17.97 3.16 11.72
N LYS A 165 18.70 2.09 12.07
CA LYS A 165 18.93 1.72 13.47
C LYS A 165 19.77 2.82 14.13
N SER A 166 19.15 3.63 14.99
CA SER A 166 19.82 4.76 15.64
C SER A 166 20.36 4.39 17.01
N LEU A 167 19.57 3.65 17.79
CA LEU A 167 19.90 3.31 19.18
C LEU A 167 19.55 1.84 19.47
N THR A 168 20.16 1.30 20.51
CA THR A 168 19.67 0.11 21.20
C THR A 168 19.31 0.54 22.62
N CYS A 169 18.07 0.29 23.02
CA CYS A 169 17.50 0.73 24.27
C CYS A 169 17.33 -0.45 25.22
N ASP A 170 17.94 -0.36 26.40
CA ASP A 170 17.82 -1.39 27.44
C ASP A 170 16.67 -1.06 28.39
N PHE A 171 15.68 -1.94 28.41
CA PHE A 171 14.51 -1.85 29.27
C PHE A 171 14.55 -2.92 30.35
N LYS A 172 13.87 -2.64 31.45
CA LYS A 172 13.59 -3.62 32.49
C LYS A 172 12.10 -3.98 32.43
N THR A 173 11.80 -5.27 32.32
CA THR A 173 10.42 -5.75 32.35
C THR A 173 9.85 -5.70 33.77
N ASP A 174 8.54 -5.87 33.90
CA ASP A 174 7.86 -5.99 35.20
C ASP A 174 8.37 -7.18 36.03
N THR A 175 8.88 -8.22 35.37
CA THR A 175 9.50 -9.39 36.01
C THR A 175 10.97 -9.17 36.38
N GLY A 176 11.52 -7.99 36.10
CA GLY A 176 12.90 -7.61 36.39
C GLY A 176 13.94 -8.08 35.36
N GLU A 177 13.52 -8.66 34.25
CA GLU A 177 14.40 -9.08 33.15
C GLU A 177 14.86 -7.86 32.33
N HIS A 178 16.10 -7.88 31.86
CA HIS A 178 16.61 -6.88 30.94
C HIS A 178 16.32 -7.27 29.49
N VAL A 179 15.75 -6.35 28.72
CA VAL A 179 15.44 -6.53 27.30
C VAL A 179 16.02 -5.37 26.51
N SER A 180 16.92 -5.68 25.59
CA SER A 180 17.43 -4.72 24.62
C SER A 180 16.53 -4.68 23.40
N VAL A 181 16.18 -3.46 22.97
CA VAL A 181 15.29 -3.18 21.84
C VAL A 181 16.01 -2.26 20.86
N ASP A 182 16.05 -2.65 19.59
CA ASP A 182 16.60 -1.81 18.55
C ASP A 182 15.60 -0.73 18.15
N TYR A 183 16.00 0.53 18.28
CA TYR A 183 15.16 1.70 18.05
C TYR A 183 15.58 2.43 16.79
N TYR A 184 14.64 2.53 15.84
CA TYR A 184 14.90 3.01 14.49
C TYR A 184 14.37 4.43 14.30
N ALA A 185 15.20 5.29 13.71
CA ALA A 185 14.72 6.50 13.07
C ALA A 185 14.12 6.13 11.71
N VAL A 186 13.08 6.86 11.29
CA VAL A 186 12.39 6.63 10.03
C VAL A 186 11.67 7.91 9.59
N GLN A 187 11.32 8.03 8.32
CA GLN A 187 10.49 9.13 7.81
C GLN A 187 9.04 8.71 7.64
N TYR A 188 8.14 9.69 7.70
CA TYR A 188 6.71 9.52 7.47
C TYR A 188 6.24 10.46 6.36
N ASN A 189 5.57 9.93 5.35
CA ASN A 189 4.81 10.75 4.39
C ASN A 189 3.53 11.25 5.04
N ILE A 190 3.10 12.47 4.75
CA ILE A 190 1.80 13.03 5.17
C ILE A 190 0.90 13.17 3.95
N GLU A 191 -0.22 12.46 3.94
CA GLU A 191 -1.30 12.61 2.97
C GLU A 191 -2.53 13.21 3.64
N LEU A 192 -3.12 14.24 3.03
CA LEU A 192 -4.38 14.82 3.48
C LEU A 192 -5.55 14.21 2.72
N ARG A 193 -6.61 13.87 3.45
CA ARG A 193 -7.85 13.33 2.92
C ARG A 193 -9.06 14.10 3.45
N GLU A 194 -10.09 14.25 2.61
CA GLU A 194 -11.38 14.78 3.02
C GLU A 194 -12.06 13.78 3.97
N ALA A 195 -12.43 14.21 5.17
CA ALA A 195 -12.98 13.30 6.16
C ALA A 195 -14.32 12.67 5.72
N LYS A 196 -15.17 13.45 5.05
CA LYS A 196 -16.53 13.05 4.68
C LYS A 196 -16.58 12.09 3.50
N THR A 197 -15.64 12.21 2.58
CA THR A 197 -15.64 11.50 1.30
C THR A 197 -14.49 10.50 1.19
N GLY A 198 -13.47 10.60 2.04
CA GLY A 198 -12.25 9.81 1.96
C GLY A 198 -11.29 10.27 0.87
N LYS A 199 -11.70 11.20 -0.01
CA LYS A 199 -10.94 11.61 -1.18
C LYS A 199 -9.61 12.26 -0.80
N GLN A 200 -8.55 11.93 -1.54
CA GLN A 200 -7.26 12.60 -1.39
C GLN A 200 -7.33 14.09 -1.75
N ILE A 201 -6.72 14.92 -0.91
CA ILE A 201 -6.59 16.37 -1.07
C ILE A 201 -5.20 16.71 -1.62
N GLU A 202 -4.16 16.39 -0.85
CA GLU A 202 -2.78 16.80 -1.13
C GLU A 202 -1.78 15.89 -0.39
N GLN A 203 -0.53 15.83 -0.86
CA GLN A 203 0.59 15.25 -0.11
C GLN A 203 1.55 16.33 0.35
N LEU A 204 1.78 16.44 1.66
CA LEU A 204 2.63 17.48 2.27
C LEU A 204 4.12 17.10 2.33
N GLY A 205 4.50 16.00 1.69
CA GLY A 205 5.85 15.45 1.74
C GLY A 205 6.12 14.68 3.04
N THR A 206 7.36 14.74 3.51
CA THR A 206 7.84 13.91 4.63
C THR A 206 8.17 14.70 5.89
N VAL A 207 8.00 14.03 7.04
CA VAL A 207 8.56 14.43 8.33
C VAL A 207 9.44 13.33 8.88
N ASP A 208 10.43 13.69 9.70
CA ASP A 208 11.29 12.72 10.36
C ASP A 208 10.61 12.18 11.63
N GLY A 209 10.87 10.92 11.95
CA GLY A 209 10.64 10.31 13.26
C GLY A 209 11.99 10.09 13.93
N PRO A 210 12.48 11.05 14.74
CA PRO A 210 13.83 11.03 15.26
C PRO A 210 13.96 10.08 16.45
N ALA A 211 14.77 9.02 16.29
CA ALA A 211 15.16 8.13 17.38
C ALA A 211 16.35 8.69 18.18
N ALA A 212 16.23 9.92 18.70
CA ALA A 212 17.31 10.63 19.39
C ALA A 212 17.53 10.19 20.86
N SER A 213 16.49 9.62 21.49
CA SER A 213 16.54 9.10 22.86
C SER A 213 15.62 7.90 23.03
N CYS A 214 15.95 7.01 23.95
CA CYS A 214 15.09 5.89 24.30
C CYS A 214 13.80 6.38 24.96
N PRO A 215 12.63 5.87 24.55
CA PRO A 215 11.38 6.17 25.24
C PRO A 215 11.43 5.64 26.69
N PHE A 216 10.62 6.22 27.57
CA PHE A 216 10.56 5.77 28.96
C PHE A 216 9.92 4.37 29.09
N LEU A 217 8.89 4.13 28.29
CA LEU A 217 8.14 2.88 28.25
C LEU A 217 7.82 2.58 26.79
N LEU A 218 7.86 1.30 26.43
CA LEU A 218 7.62 0.84 25.08
C LEU A 218 7.06 -0.58 25.13
N TRP A 219 6.00 -0.81 24.38
CA TRP A 219 5.51 -2.16 24.13
C TRP A 219 6.29 -2.77 22.97
N VAL A 220 6.86 -3.96 23.16
CA VAL A 220 7.73 -4.57 22.14
C VAL A 220 7.39 -6.03 21.90
N ASN A 221 7.39 -6.41 20.63
CA ASN A 221 7.21 -7.78 20.24
C ASN A 221 8.45 -8.56 20.68
N LYS A 222 8.25 -9.53 21.58
CA LYS A 222 9.34 -10.33 22.15
C LYS A 222 10.20 -11.04 21.09
N ARG A 223 9.66 -11.30 19.90
CA ARG A 223 10.35 -12.00 18.80
C ARG A 223 11.25 -11.07 17.98
N GLU A 224 10.77 -9.88 17.67
CA GLU A 224 11.45 -8.98 16.72
C GLU A 224 12.30 -7.91 17.42
N ARG A 225 12.02 -7.60 18.69
CA ARG A 225 12.76 -6.62 19.53
C ARG A 225 13.13 -5.34 18.77
N LYS A 226 12.21 -4.87 17.93
CA LYS A 226 12.34 -3.71 17.06
C LYS A 226 11.22 -2.73 17.37
N ALA A 227 11.54 -1.45 17.38
CA ALA A 227 10.57 -0.36 17.45
C ALA A 227 11.04 0.84 16.64
N TYR A 228 10.09 1.70 16.30
CA TYR A 228 10.32 2.89 15.49
C TYR A 228 9.99 4.14 16.30
N ALA A 229 10.72 5.22 16.04
CA ALA A 229 10.36 6.52 16.55
C ALA A 229 9.10 7.04 15.86
N GLY A 230 8.17 7.56 16.66
CA GLY A 230 7.01 8.27 16.14
C GLY A 230 7.42 9.52 15.36
N PRO A 231 6.51 10.08 14.53
CA PRO A 231 6.78 11.30 13.78
C PRO A 231 7.12 12.47 14.70
N ASP A 232 7.94 13.40 14.25
CA ASP A 232 8.17 14.67 14.93
C ASP A 232 6.88 15.51 14.90
N HIS A 233 6.22 15.61 16.06
CA HIS A 233 4.93 16.30 16.18
C HIS A 233 5.03 17.78 15.79
N ALA A 234 6.13 18.45 16.11
CA ALA A 234 6.30 19.87 15.76
C ALA A 234 6.48 20.06 14.25
N ALA A 235 7.18 19.14 13.59
CA ALA A 235 7.31 19.13 12.14
C ALA A 235 5.97 18.83 11.43
N VAL A 236 5.16 17.94 12.00
CA VAL A 236 3.79 17.67 11.52
C VAL A 236 2.93 18.92 11.66
N ASP A 237 2.90 19.53 12.85
CA ASP A 237 2.15 20.76 13.11
C ASP A 237 2.53 21.88 12.14
N ALA A 238 3.82 22.10 11.91
CA ALA A 238 4.28 23.14 11.00
C ALA A 238 3.73 22.95 9.57
N LYS A 239 3.71 21.71 9.06
CA LYS A 239 3.15 21.40 7.74
C LYS A 239 1.63 21.56 7.69
N LEU A 240 0.92 21.16 8.74
CA LEU A 240 -0.53 21.31 8.81
C LEU A 240 -0.96 22.77 8.95
N ALA A 241 -0.20 23.57 9.71
CA ALA A 241 -0.40 25.01 9.83
C ALA A 241 -0.21 25.71 8.47
N GLU A 242 0.86 25.37 7.74
CA GLU A 242 1.12 25.90 6.39
C GLU A 242 -0.05 25.59 5.44
N PHE A 243 -0.54 24.35 5.43
CA PHE A 243 -1.73 23.98 4.65
C PHE A 243 -2.98 24.72 5.10
N ALA A 244 -3.21 24.85 6.41
CA ALA A 244 -4.44 25.41 6.93
C ALA A 244 -4.56 26.92 6.67
N HIS A 245 -3.44 27.63 6.70
CA HIS A 245 -3.37 29.08 6.60
C HIS A 245 -2.96 29.59 5.21
N GLY A 246 -2.40 28.74 4.36
CA GLY A 246 -2.12 29.03 2.94
C GLY A 246 -3.39 29.17 2.09
#